data_AF-A0A9P8MM24-F1
#
_entry.id   AF-A0A9P8MM24-F1
#
_cell.length_a   1.000
_cell.length_b   1.000
_cell.length_c   1.000
_cell.angle_alpha   90.00
_cell.angle_beta   90.00
_cell.angle_gamma   90.00
#
_symmetry.space_group_name_H-M   'P 1'
#
loop_
_entity.id
_entity.type
_entity.pdbx_description
1 polymer ?
#
loop_
_entity_poly.entity_id
_entity_poly.type
_entity_poly.pdbx_seq_one_letter_code
_entity_poly.pdbx_strand_id
1 'polypeptide(L)'
;MFWQSPGDDGAGRDAERVDAVDIDDKDWCSGHGGQPAEASAWLTCHQVFYMLVLGGLGGMAISGSINFALAYAMYTTQDTTKAPIRLFQFPNTLAGDAAVTIIVQCIITWFIEAALVAHDLAHRAVQPIGWAGREPKHHLLRALFLLPPDHKAAPVARVRLFRLGPLIQHLLRALLVAVVAFVPLWPAAVGLLTVVGERDSGDWWYQGRWTPQVFKLILGGALSLLTTPLMAMFWLVRAGWVASHHASSDL
;
A
#
# COMPACT_ATOMS: atom_id res chain seq x y z
N MET A 1 -44.13 -52.67 -4.72
CA MET A 1 -43.95 -51.77 -5.88
C MET A 1 -43.84 -50.36 -5.34
N PHE A 2 -42.63 -50.01 -4.87
CA PHE A 2 -42.32 -48.70 -4.29
C PHE A 2 -41.31 -48.01 -5.19
N TRP A 3 -41.66 -46.79 -5.55
CA TRP A 3 -40.95 -45.87 -6.42
C TRP A 3 -39.91 -45.14 -5.56
N GLN A 4 -38.62 -45.23 -5.91
CA GLN A 4 -37.56 -44.37 -5.35
C GLN A 4 -36.86 -43.67 -6.50
N SER A 5 -36.91 -42.34 -6.44
CA SER A 5 -36.42 -41.40 -7.45
C SER A 5 -34.89 -41.40 -7.54
N PRO A 6 -34.31 -41.13 -8.72
CA PRO A 6 -32.86 -41.01 -8.90
C PRO A 6 -32.30 -39.80 -8.15
N GLY A 7 -31.04 -39.93 -7.73
CA GLY A 7 -30.25 -38.91 -7.05
C GLY A 7 -30.23 -37.58 -7.78
N ASP A 8 -30.54 -36.54 -7.01
CA ASP A 8 -30.29 -35.15 -7.37
C ASP A 8 -28.81 -34.87 -7.09
N ASP A 9 -27.98 -35.09 -8.11
CA ASP A 9 -26.57 -34.72 -8.13
C ASP A 9 -26.50 -33.20 -8.33
N GLY A 10 -26.88 -32.47 -7.28
CA GLY A 10 -26.88 -31.03 -7.18
C GLY A 10 -25.46 -30.49 -7.26
N ALA A 11 -25.00 -30.26 -8.49
CA ALA A 11 -24.00 -29.27 -8.82
C ALA A 11 -24.35 -27.94 -8.13
N GLY A 12 -23.39 -27.38 -7.39
CA GLY A 12 -23.48 -26.01 -6.89
C GLY A 12 -23.26 -25.88 -5.39
N ARG A 13 -21.98 -25.84 -4.99
CA ARG A 13 -21.42 -24.79 -4.13
C ARG A 13 -19.92 -24.98 -3.92
N ASP A 14 -19.17 -24.94 -5.02
CA ASP A 14 -17.83 -24.34 -4.98
C ASP A 14 -18.04 -22.83 -4.92
N ALA A 15 -18.54 -22.36 -3.77
CA ALA A 15 -18.38 -20.97 -3.42
C ALA A 15 -16.88 -20.81 -3.20
N GLU A 16 -16.21 -20.35 -4.26
CA GLU A 16 -14.89 -19.75 -4.26
C GLU A 16 -14.79 -18.89 -3.00
N ARG A 17 -14.19 -19.49 -1.97
CA ARG A 17 -13.79 -18.79 -0.77
C ARG A 17 -12.76 -17.81 -1.30
N VAL A 18 -13.15 -16.55 -1.43
CA VAL A 18 -12.20 -15.45 -1.56
C VAL A 18 -11.32 -15.59 -0.33
N ASP A 19 -10.20 -16.31 -0.49
CA ASP A 19 -9.30 -16.61 0.60
C ASP A 19 -8.86 -15.26 1.13
N ALA A 20 -9.28 -14.99 2.36
CA ALA A 20 -8.81 -13.84 3.09
C ALA A 20 -7.29 -13.85 3.00
N VAL A 21 -6.70 -12.72 2.63
CA VAL A 21 -5.25 -12.50 2.72
C VAL A 21 -4.89 -12.49 4.21
N ASP A 22 -4.90 -13.66 4.84
CA ASP A 22 -4.44 -13.92 6.20
C ASP A 22 -2.93 -14.12 6.10
N ILE A 23 -2.18 -13.03 6.27
CA ILE A 23 -0.72 -13.08 6.30
C ILE A 23 -0.31 -13.70 7.64
N ASP A 24 0.23 -14.92 7.64
CA ASP A 24 0.71 -15.58 8.86
C ASP A 24 2.08 -15.00 9.23
N ASP A 25 2.38 -14.87 10.53
CA ASP A 25 3.72 -14.50 11.01
C ASP A 25 4.80 -15.48 10.51
N LYS A 26 4.39 -16.72 10.20
CA LYS A 26 5.23 -17.71 9.53
C LYS A 26 5.68 -17.27 8.14
N ASP A 27 4.85 -16.56 7.38
CA ASP A 27 5.18 -16.11 6.03
C ASP A 27 6.29 -15.05 6.05
N TRP A 28 6.41 -14.32 7.17
CA TRP A 28 7.46 -13.33 7.39
C TRP A 28 8.83 -13.94 7.78
N CYS A 29 8.85 -15.21 8.20
CA CYS A 29 10.03 -15.83 8.81
C CYS A 29 10.49 -17.13 8.14
N SER A 30 9.60 -17.82 7.44
CA SER A 30 9.81 -19.21 7.00
C SER A 30 10.01 -19.26 5.50
N GLY A 31 11.17 -19.73 5.05
CA GLY A 31 11.28 -20.24 3.69
C GLY A 31 10.62 -21.63 3.58
N HIS A 32 10.36 -22.10 2.35
CA HIS A 32 9.97 -23.49 2.12
C HIS A 32 10.93 -24.45 2.86
N GLY A 33 10.36 -25.31 3.72
CA GLY A 33 11.10 -26.28 4.54
C GLY A 33 11.28 -25.90 6.01
N GLY A 34 10.70 -24.80 6.50
CA GLY A 34 10.70 -24.46 7.94
C GLY A 34 12.04 -23.94 8.47
N GLN A 35 13.00 -23.64 7.58
CA GLN A 35 14.25 -22.99 7.95
C GLN A 35 14.08 -21.45 7.95
N PRO A 36 14.56 -20.75 9.00
CA PRO A 36 14.52 -19.29 9.07
C PRO A 36 15.21 -18.66 7.86
N ALA A 37 14.60 -17.66 7.24
CA ALA A 37 15.26 -16.89 6.19
C ALA A 37 16.46 -16.12 6.77
N GLU A 38 17.64 -16.32 6.18
CA GLU A 38 18.88 -15.66 6.62
C GLU A 38 18.80 -14.16 6.29
N ALA A 39 18.80 -13.31 7.32
CA ALA A 39 18.69 -11.87 7.16
C ALA A 39 20.01 -11.28 6.63
N SER A 40 19.92 -10.45 5.59
CA SER A 40 21.12 -9.85 4.99
C SER A 40 21.73 -8.79 5.93
N ALA A 41 23.03 -8.91 6.20
CA ALA A 41 23.77 -7.98 7.04
C ALA A 41 23.91 -6.57 6.43
N TRP A 42 23.71 -6.45 5.11
CA TRP A 42 23.83 -5.21 4.33
C TRP A 42 22.70 -5.08 3.32
N LEU A 43 22.43 -3.87 2.85
CA LEU A 43 21.50 -3.66 1.73
C LEU A 43 22.09 -4.29 0.46
N THR A 44 21.52 -5.40 0.03
CA THR A 44 21.95 -6.10 -1.18
C THR A 44 21.51 -5.31 -2.41
N CYS A 45 22.32 -5.31 -3.48
CA CYS A 45 21.96 -4.67 -4.75
C CYS A 45 20.61 -5.16 -5.28
N HIS A 46 20.31 -6.45 -5.11
CA HIS A 46 19.02 -7.05 -5.44
C HIS A 46 17.84 -6.43 -4.66
N GLN A 47 18.02 -6.13 -3.37
CA GLN A 47 16.99 -5.47 -2.55
C GLN A 47 16.75 -4.03 -3.02
N VAL A 48 17.83 -3.29 -3.33
CA VAL A 48 17.74 -1.92 -3.86
C VAL A 48 17.03 -1.92 -5.22
N PHE A 49 17.37 -2.87 -6.09
CA PHE A 49 16.72 -3.05 -7.38
C PHE A 49 15.22 -3.37 -7.21
N TYR A 50 14.89 -4.32 -6.33
CA TYR A 50 13.51 -4.67 -6.02
C TYR A 50 12.70 -3.45 -5.55
N MET A 51 13.22 -2.69 -4.57
CA MET A 51 12.49 -1.55 -4.01
C MET A 51 12.36 -0.39 -5.01
N LEU A 52 13.45 0.00 -5.70
CA LEU A 52 13.44 1.19 -6.54
C LEU A 52 12.87 0.94 -7.93
N VAL A 53 13.16 -0.22 -8.53
CA VAL A 53 12.72 -0.53 -9.91
C VAL A 53 11.35 -1.17 -9.90
N LEU A 54 11.18 -2.28 -9.16
CA LEU A 54 9.88 -2.97 -9.13
C LEU A 54 8.86 -2.19 -8.29
N GLY A 55 9.22 -1.83 -7.06
CA GLY A 55 8.36 -1.03 -6.18
C GLY A 55 8.16 0.40 -6.68
N GLY A 56 9.27 1.11 -6.95
CA GLY A 56 9.23 2.52 -7.35
C GLY A 56 8.72 2.74 -8.78
N LEU A 57 9.50 2.34 -9.79
CA LEU A 57 9.15 2.59 -11.19
C LEU A 57 7.94 1.75 -11.67
N GLY A 58 7.87 0.48 -11.25
CA GLY A 58 6.71 -0.36 -11.53
C GLY A 58 5.44 0.18 -10.88
N GLY A 59 5.51 0.55 -9.59
CA GLY A 59 4.42 1.22 -8.87
C GLY A 59 3.99 2.52 -9.53
N MET A 60 4.95 3.36 -9.96
CA MET A 60 4.71 4.60 -10.70
C MET A 60 3.88 4.38 -11.96
N ALA A 61 4.28 3.41 -12.79
CA ALA A 61 3.57 3.12 -14.04
C ALA A 61 2.14 2.66 -13.77
N ILE A 62 1.96 1.67 -12.88
CA ILE A 62 0.64 1.09 -12.57
C ILE A 62 -0.27 2.14 -11.94
N SER A 63 0.20 2.81 -10.90
CA SER A 63 -0.60 3.77 -10.14
C SER A 63 -0.93 5.02 -10.96
N GLY A 64 0.03 5.53 -11.74
CA GLY A 64 -0.20 6.63 -12.67
C GLY A 64 -1.27 6.27 -13.71
N SER A 65 -1.21 5.07 -14.29
CA SER A 65 -2.22 4.59 -15.24
C SER A 65 -3.61 4.43 -14.62
N ILE A 66 -3.72 3.88 -13.41
CA ILE A 66 -5.01 3.75 -12.71
C ILE A 66 -5.62 5.13 -12.41
N ASN A 67 -4.83 6.06 -11.86
CA ASN A 67 -5.31 7.41 -11.57
C ASN A 67 -5.72 8.17 -12.83
N PHE A 68 -4.98 8.00 -13.93
CA PHE A 68 -5.35 8.53 -15.24
C PHE A 68 -6.69 7.98 -15.72
N ALA A 69 -6.89 6.66 -15.64
CA ALA A 69 -8.13 6.01 -16.07
C ALA A 69 -9.34 6.48 -15.25
N LEU A 70 -9.18 6.59 -13.92
CA LEU A 70 -10.23 7.13 -13.04
C LEU A 70 -10.57 8.58 -13.38
N ALA A 71 -9.56 9.42 -13.58
CA ALA A 71 -9.76 10.80 -14.00
C ALA A 71 -10.44 10.88 -15.38
N TYR A 72 -10.01 10.06 -16.33
CA TYR A 72 -10.63 9.99 -17.65
C TYR A 72 -12.10 9.63 -17.54
N ALA A 73 -12.44 8.56 -16.80
CA ALA A 73 -13.84 8.16 -16.61
C ALA A 73 -14.67 9.25 -15.93
N MET A 74 -14.14 9.90 -14.89
CA MET A 74 -14.84 10.94 -14.15
C MET A 74 -15.10 12.19 -15.00
N TYR A 75 -14.07 12.70 -15.69
CA TYR A 75 -14.17 13.96 -16.41
C TYR A 75 -14.75 13.83 -17.83
N THR A 76 -14.86 12.61 -18.38
CA THR A 76 -15.56 12.38 -19.66
C THR A 76 -17.06 12.13 -19.49
N THR A 77 -17.48 11.65 -18.32
CA THR A 77 -18.90 11.38 -18.02
C THR A 77 -19.63 12.56 -17.41
N GLN A 78 -18.90 13.53 -16.83
CA GLN A 78 -19.49 14.75 -16.28
C GLN A 78 -19.78 15.79 -17.37
N ASP A 79 -20.90 16.50 -17.22
CA ASP A 79 -21.27 17.63 -18.08
C ASP A 79 -20.46 18.87 -17.67
N THR A 80 -19.22 18.96 -18.15
CA THR A 80 -18.27 20.04 -17.82
C THR A 80 -18.73 21.41 -18.29
N THR A 81 -19.80 21.49 -19.09
CA THR A 81 -20.44 22.76 -19.48
C THR A 81 -21.32 23.35 -18.38
N LYS A 82 -21.92 22.49 -17.52
CA LYS A 82 -22.77 22.90 -16.40
C LYS A 82 -22.00 22.99 -15.07
N ALA A 83 -20.98 22.15 -14.92
CA ALA A 83 -20.12 22.12 -13.74
C ALA A 83 -18.63 22.18 -14.16
N PRO A 84 -18.08 23.38 -14.39
CA PRO A 84 -16.70 23.54 -14.83
C PRO A 84 -15.72 22.98 -13.79
N ILE A 85 -14.59 22.46 -14.27
CA ILE A 85 -13.53 21.92 -13.43
C ILE A 85 -12.77 23.08 -12.79
N ARG A 86 -12.74 23.11 -11.46
CA ARG A 86 -12.18 24.21 -10.67
C ARG A 86 -11.10 23.68 -9.73
N LEU A 87 -10.18 24.55 -9.32
CA LEU A 87 -9.10 24.15 -8.43
C LEU A 87 -9.62 23.90 -7.01
N PHE A 88 -10.37 24.84 -6.43
CA PHE A 88 -10.85 24.73 -5.06
C PHE A 88 -12.35 24.51 -4.94
N GLN A 89 -13.16 25.10 -5.82
CA GLN A 89 -14.61 25.07 -5.68
C GLN A 89 -15.26 23.73 -6.06
N PHE A 90 -16.29 23.37 -5.29
CA PHE A 90 -17.19 22.25 -5.57
C PHE A 90 -18.12 22.55 -6.76
N PRO A 91 -18.66 21.53 -7.46
CA PRO A 91 -18.56 20.09 -7.17
C PRO A 91 -17.30 19.40 -7.72
N ASN A 92 -16.63 19.98 -8.72
CA ASN A 92 -15.51 19.37 -9.44
C ASN A 92 -14.17 19.99 -9.02
N THR A 93 -13.77 19.76 -7.76
CA THR A 93 -12.54 20.30 -7.17
C THR A 93 -11.33 19.41 -7.42
N LEU A 94 -10.32 19.93 -8.13
CA LEU A 94 -9.05 19.21 -8.35
C LEU A 94 -8.22 19.08 -7.08
N ALA A 95 -8.22 20.10 -6.22
CA ALA A 95 -7.45 20.08 -4.98
C ALA A 95 -8.02 19.04 -3.99
N GLY A 96 -9.36 18.93 -3.91
CA GLY A 96 -10.02 17.91 -3.11
C GLY A 96 -9.75 16.50 -3.65
N ASP A 97 -9.84 16.32 -4.95
CA ASP A 97 -9.60 15.04 -5.61
C ASP A 97 -8.13 14.57 -5.45
N ALA A 98 -7.17 15.51 -5.50
CA ALA A 98 -5.76 15.25 -5.18
C ALA A 98 -5.56 14.81 -3.72
N ALA A 99 -6.22 15.47 -2.78
CA ALA A 99 -6.14 15.14 -1.35
C ALA A 99 -6.66 13.71 -1.08
N VAL A 100 -7.82 13.38 -1.66
CA VAL A 100 -8.42 12.04 -1.53
C VAL A 100 -7.52 10.98 -2.15
N THR A 101 -6.96 11.23 -3.35
CA THR A 101 -5.98 10.31 -3.97
C THR A 101 -4.82 10.01 -3.05
N ILE A 102 -4.19 11.03 -2.45
CA ILE A 102 -3.01 10.81 -1.59
C ILE A 102 -3.36 9.90 -0.41
N ILE A 103 -4.48 10.18 0.27
CA ILE A 103 -4.89 9.42 1.46
C ILE A 103 -5.28 8.00 1.08
N VAL A 104 -6.20 7.83 0.14
CA VAL A 104 -6.74 6.51 -0.24
C VAL A 104 -5.65 5.65 -0.86
N GLN A 105 -4.83 6.20 -1.74
CA GLN A 105 -3.73 5.45 -2.36
C GLN A 105 -2.72 4.98 -1.33
N CYS A 106 -2.30 5.83 -0.38
CA CYS A 106 -1.37 5.40 0.67
C CYS A 106 -1.95 4.26 1.52
N ILE A 107 -3.25 4.29 1.82
CA ILE A 107 -3.92 3.22 2.55
C ILE A 107 -3.89 1.92 1.75
N ILE A 108 -4.32 1.95 0.49
CA ILE A 108 -4.36 0.77 -0.37
C ILE A 108 -2.95 0.21 -0.59
N THR A 109 -1.99 1.06 -0.96
CA THR A 109 -0.59 0.67 -1.19
C THR A 109 0.02 0.03 0.05
N TRP A 110 -0.27 0.53 1.25
CA TRP A 110 0.24 -0.06 2.50
C TRP A 110 -0.13 -1.54 2.64
N PHE A 111 -1.38 -1.90 2.33
CA PHE A 111 -1.84 -3.29 2.41
C PHE A 111 -1.32 -4.15 1.25
N ILE A 112 -1.25 -3.59 0.04
CA ILE A 112 -0.69 -4.29 -1.13
C ILE A 112 0.78 -4.64 -0.86
N GLU A 113 1.59 -3.68 -0.40
CA GLU A 113 3.00 -3.91 -0.09
C GLU A 113 3.19 -4.90 1.05
N ALA A 114 2.32 -4.87 2.06
CA ALA A 114 2.35 -5.86 3.13
C ALA A 114 2.16 -7.29 2.58
N ALA A 115 1.20 -7.47 1.67
CA ALA A 115 0.92 -8.76 1.05
C ALA A 115 2.02 -9.20 0.09
N LEU A 116 2.50 -8.29 -0.78
CA LEU A 116 3.56 -8.58 -1.76
C LEU A 116 4.87 -8.96 -1.08
N VAL A 117 5.31 -8.15 -0.10
CA VAL A 117 6.56 -8.44 0.62
C VAL A 117 6.46 -9.75 1.41
N ALA A 118 5.33 -10.02 2.07
CA ALA A 118 5.13 -11.29 2.76
C ALA A 118 5.17 -12.49 1.80
N HIS A 119 4.51 -12.38 0.65
CA HIS A 119 4.54 -13.40 -0.39
C HIS A 119 5.95 -13.63 -0.94
N ASP A 120 6.70 -12.56 -1.22
CA ASP A 120 8.05 -12.63 -1.78
C ASP A 120 9.08 -13.17 -0.78
N LEU A 121 8.88 -12.89 0.52
CA LEU A 121 9.65 -13.50 1.60
C LEU A 121 9.38 -15.01 1.71
N ALA A 122 8.10 -15.42 1.67
CA ALA A 122 7.70 -16.83 1.75
C ALA A 122 8.30 -17.66 0.59
N HIS A 123 8.37 -17.08 -0.61
CA HIS A 123 8.97 -17.71 -1.80
C HIS A 123 10.49 -17.50 -1.93
N ARG A 124 11.15 -16.85 -0.96
CA ARG A 124 12.57 -16.50 -1.00
C ARG A 124 12.99 -15.67 -2.22
N ALA A 125 12.05 -14.94 -2.83
CA ALA A 125 12.35 -14.02 -3.93
C ALA A 125 13.16 -12.80 -3.45
N VAL A 126 12.97 -12.41 -2.19
CA VAL A 126 13.69 -11.32 -1.52
C VAL A 126 14.11 -11.77 -0.12
N GLN A 127 15.26 -11.28 0.36
CA GLN A 127 15.73 -11.53 1.72
C GLN A 127 15.28 -10.41 2.67
N PRO A 128 14.99 -10.71 3.95
CA PRO A 128 14.78 -9.69 4.98
C PRO A 128 16.01 -8.78 5.14
N ILE A 129 15.80 -7.51 5.50
CA ILE A 129 16.89 -6.56 5.75
C ILE A 129 17.33 -6.67 7.22
N GLY A 130 18.53 -7.21 7.47
CA GLY A 130 19.12 -7.39 8.79
C GLY A 130 20.10 -6.30 9.23
N TRP A 131 20.47 -5.36 8.35
CA TRP A 131 21.43 -4.29 8.68
C TRP A 131 21.00 -3.42 9.87
N ALA A 132 19.69 -3.31 10.12
CA ALA A 132 19.15 -2.69 11.33
C ALA A 132 19.30 -3.58 12.58
N GLY A 133 20.37 -4.38 12.67
CA GLY A 133 20.61 -5.53 13.57
C GLY A 133 20.53 -5.28 15.09
N ARG A 134 20.01 -4.14 15.53
CA ARG A 134 19.49 -3.94 16.87
C ARG A 134 18.02 -3.56 16.80
N GLU A 135 17.18 -4.40 17.37
CA GLU A 135 15.78 -4.09 17.58
C GLU A 135 15.63 -2.76 18.35
N PRO A 136 14.69 -1.89 17.97
CA PRO A 136 14.44 -0.65 18.71
C PRO A 136 14.00 -0.94 20.15
N LYS A 137 14.74 -0.36 21.10
CA LYS A 137 14.40 -0.42 22.55
C LYS A 137 13.25 0.52 22.92
N HIS A 138 12.98 1.55 22.11
CA HIS A 138 12.01 2.58 22.44
C HIS A 138 10.57 2.13 22.12
N HIS A 139 9.65 2.28 23.09
CA HIS A 139 8.26 1.80 22.98
C HIS A 139 7.51 2.34 21.75
N LEU A 140 7.72 3.60 21.36
CA LEU A 140 7.06 4.18 20.18
C LEU A 140 7.54 3.56 18.86
N LEU A 141 8.83 3.21 18.76
CA LEU A 141 9.37 2.59 17.56
C LEU A 141 8.91 1.13 17.47
N ARG A 142 8.89 0.41 18.60
CA ARG A 142 8.32 -0.95 18.65
C ARG A 142 6.85 -0.95 18.23
N ALA A 143 6.07 0.00 18.76
CA ALA A 143 4.70 0.20 18.33
C ALA A 143 4.67 0.49 16.82
N LEU A 144 5.36 1.50 16.32
CA LEU A 144 5.37 1.88 14.89
C LEU A 144 5.66 0.68 13.96
N PHE A 145 6.59 -0.20 14.32
CA PHE A 145 6.96 -1.37 13.52
C PHE A 145 6.15 -2.65 13.80
N LEU A 146 5.07 -2.56 14.59
CA LEU A 146 4.22 -3.71 14.94
C LEU A 146 5.00 -4.83 15.63
N LEU A 147 5.98 -4.47 16.46
CA LEU A 147 6.76 -5.39 17.29
C LEU A 147 6.07 -5.58 18.66
N PRO A 148 6.13 -6.78 19.26
CA PRO A 148 5.58 -7.02 20.58
C PRO A 148 6.20 -6.08 21.64
N PRO A 149 5.41 -5.59 22.63
CA PRO A 149 5.90 -4.66 23.65
C PRO A 149 7.01 -5.21 24.54
N ASP A 150 7.08 -6.55 24.68
CA ASP A 150 8.02 -7.25 25.54
C ASP A 150 8.82 -8.27 24.73
N HIS A 151 10.15 -8.34 24.93
CA HIS A 151 11.04 -9.27 24.22
C HIS A 151 10.75 -10.74 24.57
N LYS A 152 10.05 -10.96 25.69
CA LYS A 152 9.67 -12.30 26.17
C LYS A 152 8.22 -12.67 25.84
N ALA A 153 7.44 -11.75 25.26
CA ALA A 153 6.10 -12.09 24.82
C ALA A 153 6.20 -13.00 23.59
N ALA A 154 5.50 -14.14 23.65
CA ALA A 154 5.40 -15.07 22.53
C ALA A 154 5.07 -14.32 21.21
N PRO A 155 5.58 -14.80 20.06
CA PRO A 155 5.40 -14.14 18.77
C PRO A 155 3.94 -13.77 18.58
N VAL A 156 3.71 -12.53 18.15
CA VAL A 156 2.41 -11.87 18.14
C VAL A 156 1.40 -12.79 17.47
N ALA A 157 0.44 -13.27 18.26
CA ALA A 157 -0.55 -14.23 17.82
C ALA A 157 -1.23 -13.76 16.52
N ARG A 158 -1.02 -14.52 15.43
CA ARG A 158 -1.86 -14.63 14.23
C ARG A 158 -2.60 -13.33 13.89
N VAL A 159 -1.99 -12.45 13.09
CA VAL A 159 -2.61 -11.20 12.65
C VAL A 159 -3.77 -11.53 11.69
N ARG A 160 -4.96 -11.78 12.24
CA ARG A 160 -6.19 -11.76 11.46
C ARG A 160 -6.43 -10.33 11.00
N LEU A 161 -6.25 -10.08 9.71
CA LEU A 161 -6.37 -8.77 9.07
C LEU A 161 -7.72 -8.07 9.37
N PHE A 162 -8.73 -8.85 9.74
CA PHE A 162 -10.09 -8.40 10.05
C PHE A 162 -10.45 -8.29 11.54
N ARG A 163 -9.50 -8.40 12.47
CA ARG A 163 -9.73 -7.90 13.83
C ARG A 163 -9.57 -6.37 13.84
N LEU A 164 -10.54 -5.67 14.43
CA LEU A 164 -10.57 -4.19 14.48
C LEU A 164 -9.26 -3.59 15.03
N GLY A 165 -8.67 -4.19 16.06
CA GLY A 165 -7.43 -3.70 16.68
C GLY A 165 -6.25 -3.64 15.70
N PRO A 166 -5.81 -4.79 15.13
CA PRO A 166 -4.76 -4.81 14.10
C PRO A 166 -5.08 -3.94 12.89
N LEU A 167 -6.32 -3.97 12.38
CA LEU A 167 -6.71 -3.14 11.23
C LEU A 167 -6.49 -1.65 11.48
N ILE A 168 -6.90 -1.15 12.65
CA ILE A 168 -6.67 0.26 13.05
C ILE A 168 -5.17 0.55 13.11
N GLN A 169 -4.35 -0.38 13.58
CA GLN A 169 -2.91 -0.19 13.61
C GLN A 169 -2.31 -0.06 12.19
N HIS A 170 -2.69 -0.90 11.24
CA HIS A 170 -2.26 -0.74 9.85
C HIS A 170 -2.74 0.59 9.26
N LEU A 171 -4.02 0.95 9.50
CA LEU A 171 -4.60 2.19 9.01
C LEU A 171 -3.90 3.44 9.56
N LEU A 172 -3.56 3.47 10.85
CA LEU A 172 -2.83 4.58 11.46
C LEU A 172 -1.46 4.79 10.81
N ARG A 173 -0.73 3.71 10.50
CA ARG A 173 0.60 3.80 9.87
C ARG A 173 0.50 4.23 8.41
N ALA A 174 -0.46 3.67 7.68
CA ALA A 174 -0.75 4.11 6.33
C ALA A 174 -1.14 5.59 6.29
N LEU A 175 -1.92 6.07 7.28
CA LEU A 175 -2.27 7.47 7.43
C LEU A 175 -1.05 8.34 7.79
N LEU A 176 -0.12 7.86 8.62
CA LEU A 176 1.13 8.57 8.89
C LEU A 176 1.95 8.76 7.61
N VAL A 177 2.10 7.70 6.80
CA VAL A 177 2.77 7.81 5.49
C VAL A 177 2.01 8.76 4.57
N ALA A 178 0.66 8.70 4.57
CA ALA A 178 -0.18 9.62 3.81
C ALA A 178 0.04 11.08 4.22
N VAL A 179 0.12 11.39 5.52
CA VAL A 179 0.39 12.75 6.02
C VAL A 179 1.76 13.22 5.57
N VAL A 180 2.79 12.39 5.71
CA VAL A 180 4.16 12.71 5.28
C VAL A 180 4.21 12.96 3.77
N ALA A 181 3.49 12.19 2.96
CA ALA A 181 3.41 12.38 1.51
C ALA A 181 2.53 13.59 1.12
N PHE A 182 1.46 13.87 1.89
CA PHE A 182 0.53 14.96 1.64
C PHE A 182 1.20 16.32 1.81
N VAL A 183 2.00 16.51 2.86
CA VAL A 183 2.66 17.79 3.17
C VAL A 183 3.47 18.35 1.98
N PRO A 184 4.30 17.57 1.25
CA PRO A 184 4.98 18.06 0.07
C PRO A 184 4.16 17.94 -1.22
N LEU A 185 3.49 16.80 -1.46
CA LEU A 185 2.91 16.51 -2.77
C LEU A 185 1.63 17.31 -3.03
N TRP A 186 0.79 17.51 -2.01
CA TRP A 186 -0.45 18.25 -2.17
C TRP A 186 -0.22 19.73 -2.52
N PRO A 187 0.60 20.51 -1.78
CA PRO A 187 0.84 21.90 -2.15
C PRO A 187 1.64 22.03 -3.45
N ALA A 188 2.56 21.09 -3.75
CA ALA A 188 3.24 21.07 -5.05
C ALA A 188 2.24 20.84 -6.20
N ALA A 189 1.30 19.91 -6.03
CA ALA A 189 0.22 19.64 -6.98
C ALA A 189 -0.69 20.85 -7.18
N VAL A 190 -1.14 21.49 -6.10
CA VAL A 190 -1.95 22.71 -6.14
C VAL A 190 -1.18 23.86 -6.79
N GLY A 191 0.09 24.05 -6.44
CA GLY A 191 0.95 25.07 -7.02
C GLY A 191 1.21 24.86 -8.52
N LEU A 192 1.37 23.62 -8.97
CA LEU A 192 1.49 23.32 -10.40
C LEU A 192 0.18 23.63 -11.13
N LEU A 193 -0.95 23.29 -10.52
CA LEU A 193 -2.27 23.58 -11.06
C LEU A 193 -2.52 25.09 -11.18
N THR A 194 -2.10 25.91 -10.21
CA THR A 194 -2.25 27.39 -10.32
C THR A 194 -1.41 28.01 -11.44
N VAL A 195 -0.34 27.35 -11.89
CA VAL A 195 0.48 27.79 -13.03
C VAL A 195 -0.18 27.42 -14.37
N VAL A 196 -0.82 26.26 -14.45
CA VAL A 196 -1.45 25.75 -15.68
C VAL A 196 -2.88 26.27 -15.87
N GLY A 197 -3.58 26.54 -14.77
CA GLY A 197 -4.96 27.01 -14.79
C GLY A 197 -5.07 28.46 -15.22
N GLU A 198 -6.16 28.78 -15.91
CA GLU A 198 -6.52 30.17 -16.16
C GLU A 198 -7.21 30.72 -14.91
N ARG A 199 -6.93 31.97 -14.55
CA ARG A 199 -7.51 32.60 -13.35
C ARG A 199 -8.76 33.38 -13.72
N ASP A 200 -9.89 33.02 -13.13
CA ASP A 200 -11.15 33.73 -13.30
C ASP A 200 -11.89 33.84 -11.96
N SER A 201 -12.40 35.04 -11.66
CA SER A 201 -13.33 35.28 -10.54
C SER A 201 -12.87 34.75 -9.17
N GLY A 202 -11.55 34.68 -8.93
CA GLY A 202 -10.97 34.24 -7.65
C GLY A 202 -10.63 32.75 -7.55
N ASP A 203 -10.85 31.95 -8.59
CA ASP A 203 -10.45 30.54 -8.68
C ASP A 203 -9.71 30.26 -10.00
N TRP A 204 -9.15 29.06 -10.13
CA TRP A 204 -8.53 28.59 -11.37
C TRP A 204 -9.45 27.60 -12.08
N TRP A 205 -9.60 27.79 -13.38
CA TRP A 205 -10.47 26.99 -14.23
C TRP A 205 -9.68 26.28 -15.33
N TYR A 206 -10.18 25.11 -15.74
CA TYR A 206 -9.48 24.22 -16.68
C TYR A 206 -10.43 23.77 -17.78
N GLN A 207 -10.27 24.30 -18.99
CA GLN A 207 -11.01 23.83 -20.18
C GLN A 207 -10.38 22.62 -20.86
N GLY A 208 -9.09 22.36 -20.58
CA GLY A 208 -8.34 21.29 -21.22
C GLY A 208 -8.89 19.92 -20.85
N ARG A 209 -9.41 19.18 -21.84
CA ARG A 209 -9.89 17.79 -21.69
C ARG A 209 -8.85 16.81 -21.14
N TRP A 210 -7.57 17.19 -21.12
CA TRP A 210 -6.45 16.35 -20.70
C TRP A 210 -5.77 16.81 -19.41
N THR A 211 -6.01 18.04 -18.96
CA THR A 211 -5.30 18.62 -17.80
C THR A 211 -5.53 17.80 -16.53
N PRO A 212 -6.78 17.44 -16.17
CA PRO A 212 -7.04 16.63 -14.98
C PRO A 212 -6.45 15.22 -15.06
N GLN A 213 -6.45 14.60 -16.24
CA GLN A 213 -5.98 13.23 -16.44
C GLN A 213 -4.46 13.16 -16.36
N VAL A 214 -3.76 14.08 -17.03
CA VAL A 214 -2.29 14.19 -16.95
C VAL A 214 -1.87 14.54 -15.53
N PHE A 215 -2.58 15.47 -14.88
CA PHE A 215 -2.36 15.81 -13.48
C PHE A 215 -2.44 14.57 -12.57
N LYS A 216 -3.50 13.77 -12.72
CA LYS A 216 -3.71 12.54 -11.95
C LYS A 216 -2.69 11.46 -12.23
N LEU A 217 -2.26 11.32 -13.48
CA LEU A 217 -1.18 10.42 -13.87
C LEU A 217 0.11 10.78 -13.13
N ILE A 218 0.51 12.05 -13.19
CA ILE A 218 1.73 12.54 -12.56
C ILE A 218 1.64 12.41 -11.05
N LEU A 219 0.53 12.82 -10.44
CA LEU A 219 0.35 12.75 -8.98
C LEU A 219 0.38 11.31 -8.48
N GLY A 220 -0.40 10.40 -9.10
CA GLY A 220 -0.44 8.99 -8.72
C GLY A 220 0.90 8.28 -8.92
N GLY A 221 1.58 8.60 -10.03
CA GLY A 221 2.92 8.10 -10.34
C GLY A 221 3.97 8.59 -9.36
N ALA A 222 4.06 9.90 -9.13
CA ALA A 222 5.02 10.49 -8.20
C ALA A 222 4.79 10.01 -6.75
N LEU A 223 3.52 9.87 -6.35
CA LEU A 223 3.16 9.35 -5.04
C LEU A 223 3.66 7.91 -4.85
N SER A 224 3.36 7.00 -5.78
CA SER A 224 3.80 5.60 -5.69
C SER A 224 5.32 5.45 -5.84
N LEU A 225 5.96 6.23 -6.70
CA LEU A 225 7.43 6.26 -6.80
C LEU A 225 8.08 6.58 -5.45
N LEU A 226 7.46 7.46 -4.66
CA LEU A 226 7.96 7.83 -3.35
C LEU A 226 7.55 6.83 -2.25
N THR A 227 6.27 6.45 -2.19
CA THR A 227 5.74 5.71 -1.05
C THR A 227 5.97 4.22 -1.15
N THR A 228 5.89 3.62 -2.34
CA THR A 228 6.02 2.18 -2.52
C THR A 228 7.39 1.64 -2.05
N PRO A 229 8.54 2.21 -2.46
CA PRO A 229 9.84 1.75 -1.96
C PRO A 229 9.99 1.90 -0.44
N LEU A 230 9.44 2.98 0.13
CA LEU A 230 9.49 3.24 1.57
C LEU A 230 8.66 2.22 2.37
N MET A 231 7.48 1.87 1.87
CA MET A 231 6.61 0.86 2.49
C MET A 231 7.22 -0.53 2.36
N ALA A 232 7.76 -0.89 1.19
CA ALA A 232 8.48 -2.15 1.00
C ALA A 232 9.67 -2.28 1.96
N MET A 233 10.47 -1.21 2.08
CA MET A 233 11.59 -1.14 3.03
C MET A 233 11.12 -1.33 4.47
N PHE A 234 10.02 -0.67 4.87
CA PHE A 234 9.45 -0.82 6.21
C PHE A 234 9.11 -2.28 6.51
N TRP A 235 8.46 -2.98 5.58
CA TRP A 235 8.09 -4.38 5.74
C TRP A 235 9.29 -5.33 5.76
N LEU A 236 10.29 -5.11 4.92
CA LEU A 236 11.53 -5.90 4.88
C LEU A 236 12.37 -5.73 6.16
N VAL A 237 12.42 -4.53 6.73
CA VAL A 237 13.11 -4.27 8.01
C VAL A 237 12.35 -4.92 9.16
N ARG A 238 11.02 -4.80 9.19
CA ARG A 238 10.19 -5.50 10.18
C ARG A 238 10.46 -7.01 10.12
N ALA A 239 10.44 -7.60 8.93
CA ALA A 239 10.71 -9.03 8.73
C ALA A 239 12.09 -9.44 9.28
N GLY A 240 13.12 -8.61 9.04
CA GLY A 240 14.47 -8.84 9.56
C GLY A 240 14.50 -8.89 11.09
N TRP A 241 13.77 -8.00 11.76
CA TRP A 241 13.66 -8.02 13.23
C TRP A 241 12.89 -9.23 13.75
N VAL A 242 11.78 -9.61 13.13
CA VAL A 242 11.02 -10.79 13.56
C VAL A 242 11.85 -12.06 13.38
N ALA A 243 12.56 -12.22 12.25
CA ALA A 243 13.45 -13.35 12.01
C ALA A 243 14.57 -13.46 13.05
N SER A 244 15.15 -12.33 13.46
CA SER A 244 16.21 -12.30 14.49
C SER A 244 15.73 -12.77 15.88
N HIS A 245 14.44 -12.58 16.23
CA HIS A 245 13.88 -13.06 17.49
C HIS A 245 13.83 -14.58 17.54
N HIS A 246 13.33 -15.19 16.47
CA HIS A 246 13.22 -16.66 16.38
C HIS A 246 14.59 -17.33 16.49
N ALA A 247 15.62 -16.78 15.84
CA ALA A 247 16.98 -17.29 15.96
C ALA A 247 17.55 -17.21 17.39
N SER A 248 17.14 -16.21 18.18
CA SER A 248 17.59 -16.04 19.56
C SER A 248 16.83 -16.87 20.60
N SER A 249 15.62 -17.33 20.29
CA SER A 249 14.82 -18.20 21.17
C SER A 249 15.18 -19.68 21.07
N ASP A 250 15.87 -20.07 19.99
CA ASP A 250 16.28 -21.46 19.71
C ASP A 250 17.69 -21.80 20.25
N LEU A 251 18.40 -20.82 20.84
CA LEU A 251 19.70 -20.95 21.51
C LEU A 251 19.57 -20.96 23.03
#